data_AF-A0A6V7SA38-F1
#
_entry.id   AF-A0A6V7SA38-F1
#
_cell.length_a   1.000
_cell.length_b   1.000
_cell.length_c   1.000
_cell.angle_alpha   90.00
_cell.angle_beta   90.00
_cell.angle_gamma   90.00
#
_symmetry.space_group_name_H-M   'P 1'
#
loop_
_entity.id
_entity.type
_entity.pdbx_description
1 polymer ?
#
loop_
_entity_poly.entity_id
_entity_poly.type
_entity_poly.pdbx_seq_one_letter_code
_entity_poly.pdbx_strand_id
1 'polypeptide(L)'
;MLPFKPLSQFIFQFLFITSTALGKAFIQAYKEIIKNKNNTNLIKEKYNSYMNVEEALNILNLDRNKIYKKLTKEELMSLKDEINNRHIVLNKLNAKSGSYNGSVYIQKKAEVAKNILFQHLKLE
;
A
#
# COMPACT_ATOMS: atom_id res chain seq x y z
N MET A 1 -37.19 46.73 -7.66
CA MET A 1 -37.13 45.37 -7.08
C MET A 1 -37.29 44.39 -8.24
N LEU A 2 -36.23 43.66 -8.62
CA LEU A 2 -36.30 42.73 -9.76
C LEU A 2 -37.23 41.56 -9.39
N PRO A 3 -38.25 41.24 -10.20
CA PRO A 3 -39.15 40.14 -9.92
C PRO A 3 -38.41 38.83 -10.21
N PHE A 4 -37.82 38.24 -9.17
CA PHE A 4 -37.28 36.88 -9.24
C PHE A 4 -38.44 35.92 -9.48
N LYS A 5 -38.61 35.48 -10.74
CA LYS A 5 -39.61 34.49 -11.14
C LYS A 5 -39.45 33.20 -10.33
N PRO A 6 -40.53 32.43 -10.07
CA PRO A 6 -40.52 31.28 -9.15
C PRO A 6 -39.39 30.27 -9.41
N LEU A 7 -39.01 30.06 -10.67
CA LEU A 7 -37.92 29.16 -11.06
C LEU A 7 -36.55 29.59 -10.50
N SER A 8 -36.28 30.89 -10.45
CA SER A 8 -35.02 31.41 -9.88
C SER A 8 -34.94 31.17 -8.38
N GLN A 9 -36.06 31.31 -7.67
CA GLN A 9 -36.13 31.04 -6.22
C GLN A 9 -35.86 29.57 -5.91
N PHE A 10 -36.36 28.63 -6.71
CA PHE A 10 -36.04 27.20 -6.58
C PHE A 10 -34.56 26.91 -6.83
N ILE A 11 -33.95 27.51 -7.86
CA ILE A 11 -32.53 27.32 -8.16
C ILE A 11 -31.66 27.84 -7.02
N PHE A 12 -31.96 29.04 -6.51
CA PHE A 12 -31.22 29.62 -5.38
C PHE A 12 -31.39 28.77 -4.11
N GLN A 13 -32.60 28.31 -3.80
CA GLN A 13 -32.83 27.43 -2.63
C GLN A 13 -32.09 26.10 -2.78
N PHE A 14 -32.11 25.48 -3.96
CA PHE A 14 -31.38 24.25 -4.23
C PHE A 14 -29.86 24.44 -4.07
N LEU A 15 -29.29 25.51 -4.63
CA LEU A 15 -27.87 25.85 -4.48
C LEU A 15 -27.48 26.10 -3.02
N PHE A 16 -28.33 26.78 -2.25
CA PHE A 16 -28.06 27.06 -0.84
C PHE A 16 -28.16 25.80 0.04
N ILE A 17 -29.14 24.94 -0.22
CA ILE A 17 -29.33 23.69 0.52
C ILE A 17 -28.21 22.70 0.20
N THR A 18 -27.87 22.54 -1.08
CA THR A 18 -26.78 21.65 -1.49
C THR A 18 -25.42 22.13 -1.01
N SER A 19 -25.12 23.42 -1.09
CA SER A 19 -23.85 23.97 -0.59
C SER A 19 -23.69 23.83 0.92
N THR A 20 -24.76 24.00 1.70
CA THR A 20 -24.71 23.80 3.17
C THR A 20 -24.55 22.33 3.54
N ALA A 21 -25.20 21.40 2.82
CA ALA A 21 -25.02 19.96 3.02
C ALA A 21 -23.60 19.49 2.65
N LEU A 22 -23.09 19.94 1.49
CA LEU A 22 -21.70 19.66 1.07
C LEU A 22 -20.71 20.24 2.08
N GLY A 23 -20.89 21.50 2.48
CA GLY A 23 -20.03 22.17 3.45
C GLY A 23 -19.98 21.44 4.80
N LYS A 24 -21.13 20.97 5.31
CA LYS A 24 -21.19 20.16 6.54
C LYS A 24 -20.45 18.83 6.39
N ALA A 25 -20.63 18.12 5.26
CA ALA A 25 -19.93 16.87 4.98
C ALA A 25 -18.41 17.08 4.85
N PHE A 26 -17.96 18.15 4.18
CA PHE A 26 -16.55 18.51 4.07
C PHE A 26 -15.94 18.84 5.44
N ILE A 27 -16.61 19.65 6.26
CA ILE A 27 -16.15 19.99 7.61
C ILE A 27 -16.09 18.75 8.49
N GLN A 28 -17.07 17.84 8.36
CA GLN A 28 -17.11 16.59 9.13
C GLN A 28 -15.98 15.64 8.72
N ALA A 29 -15.76 15.45 7.43
CA ALA A 29 -14.62 14.67 6.90
C ALA A 29 -13.28 15.29 7.33
N TYR A 30 -13.15 16.61 7.27
CA TYR A 30 -11.92 17.30 7.70
C TYR A 30 -11.68 17.16 9.21
N LYS A 31 -12.73 17.29 10.03
CA LYS A 31 -12.66 17.06 11.48
C LYS A 31 -12.31 15.61 11.79
N GLU A 32 -12.81 14.66 11.01
CA GLU A 32 -12.49 13.24 11.14
C GLU A 32 -11.04 12.95 10.77
N ILE A 33 -10.50 13.55 9.70
CA ILE A 33 -9.09 13.48 9.31
C ILE A 33 -8.18 14.04 10.40
N ILE A 34 -8.53 15.19 10.98
CA ILE A 34 -7.73 15.81 12.07
C ILE A 34 -7.83 15.01 13.37
N LYS A 35 -9.02 14.49 13.71
CA LYS A 35 -9.21 13.66 14.92
C LYS A 35 -8.47 12.32 14.80
N ASN A 36 -8.37 11.76 13.60
CA ASN A 36 -7.59 10.56 13.30
C ASN A 36 -6.11 10.84 12.99
N LYS A 37 -5.54 12.00 13.36
CA LYS A 37 -4.12 12.31 13.10
C LYS A 37 -3.15 11.30 13.73
N ASN A 38 -3.54 10.62 14.81
CA ASN A 38 -2.79 9.51 15.42
C ASN A 38 -2.96 8.15 14.69
N ASN A 39 -3.97 8.05 13.82
CA ASN A 39 -4.26 6.91 12.94
C ASN A 39 -3.82 7.16 11.49
N THR A 40 -3.06 8.23 11.23
CA THR A 40 -2.55 8.55 9.89
C THR A 40 -1.57 7.50 9.35
N ASN A 41 -1.06 6.58 10.19
CA ASN A 41 -0.33 5.41 9.72
C ASN A 41 -1.19 4.53 8.79
N LEU A 42 -2.49 4.38 9.06
CA LEU A 42 -3.39 3.59 8.20
C LEU A 42 -3.60 4.20 6.80
N ILE A 43 -3.51 5.53 6.68
CA ILE A 43 -3.70 6.23 5.39
C ILE A 43 -2.35 6.45 4.67
N LYS A 44 -1.25 6.68 5.41
CA LYS A 44 0.10 6.72 4.83
C LYS A 44 0.53 5.37 4.28
N GLU A 45 0.18 4.29 4.96
CA GLU A 45 0.40 2.96 4.41
C GLU A 45 -0.41 2.79 3.13
N LYS A 46 -1.67 3.27 3.06
CA LYS A 46 -2.56 3.08 1.89
C LYS A 46 -2.04 3.59 0.55
N TYR A 47 -1.11 4.55 0.58
CA TYR A 47 -0.49 5.16 -0.61
C TYR A 47 1.03 4.93 -0.69
N ASN A 48 1.64 4.18 0.24
CA ASN A 48 2.87 3.50 -0.11
C ASN A 48 2.50 2.52 -1.23
N SER A 49 3.31 2.44 -2.28
CA SER A 49 3.21 1.38 -3.27
C SER A 49 3.38 0.04 -2.52
N TYR A 50 2.30 -0.51 -1.98
CA TYR A 50 2.30 -1.79 -1.33
C TYR A 50 2.56 -2.79 -2.44
N MET A 51 3.78 -3.28 -2.47
CA MET A 51 4.09 -4.46 -3.24
C MET A 51 3.13 -5.56 -2.77
N ASN A 52 2.43 -6.19 -3.72
CA ASN A 52 1.55 -7.30 -3.41
C ASN A 52 2.38 -8.59 -3.25
N VAL A 53 1.76 -9.65 -2.73
CA VAL A 53 2.43 -10.94 -2.51
C VAL A 53 2.96 -11.51 -3.83
N GLU A 54 2.22 -11.31 -4.92
CA GLU A 54 2.56 -11.76 -6.26
C GLU A 54 3.79 -11.05 -6.82
N GLU A 55 3.91 -9.73 -6.64
CA GLU A 55 5.10 -8.93 -7.00
C GLU A 55 6.29 -9.35 -6.14
N ALA A 56 6.09 -9.58 -4.83
CA ALA A 56 7.14 -10.07 -3.94
C ALA A 56 7.68 -11.44 -4.37
N LEU A 57 6.78 -12.37 -4.72
CA LEU A 57 7.11 -13.67 -5.29
C LEU A 57 7.90 -13.54 -6.60
N ASN A 58 7.49 -12.65 -7.49
CA ASN A 58 8.17 -12.41 -8.76
C ASN A 58 9.57 -11.81 -8.56
N ILE A 59 9.72 -10.82 -7.66
CA ILE A 59 11.00 -10.18 -7.37
C ILE A 59 12.01 -11.18 -6.83
N LEU A 60 11.58 -12.07 -5.92
CA LEU A 60 12.46 -13.11 -5.35
C LEU A 60 12.52 -14.40 -6.18
N ASN A 61 11.82 -14.45 -7.32
CA ASN A 61 11.74 -15.59 -8.21
C ASN A 61 11.38 -16.89 -7.48
N LEU A 62 10.27 -16.85 -6.74
CA LEU A 62 9.74 -17.97 -5.97
C LEU A 62 8.51 -18.57 -6.66
N ASP A 63 8.33 -19.88 -6.52
CA ASP A 63 7.16 -20.56 -7.08
C ASP A 63 5.88 -20.15 -6.32
N ARG A 64 4.95 -19.57 -7.07
CA ARG A 64 3.63 -19.14 -6.58
C ARG A 64 2.86 -20.30 -5.94
N ASN A 65 3.03 -21.51 -6.45
CA ASN A 65 2.30 -22.68 -5.96
C ASN A 65 2.73 -23.12 -4.55
N LYS A 66 3.86 -22.63 -4.03
CA LYS A 66 4.34 -22.97 -2.69
C LYS A 66 3.61 -22.19 -1.59
N ILE A 67 3.11 -20.98 -1.89
CA ILE A 67 2.51 -20.09 -0.87
C ILE A 67 1.03 -20.42 -0.60
N TYR A 68 0.28 -20.81 -1.62
CA TYR A 68 -1.17 -21.05 -1.49
C TYR A 68 -1.53 -22.49 -1.06
N LYS A 69 -0.54 -23.30 -0.68
CA LYS A 69 -0.76 -24.66 -0.16
C LYS A 69 -0.77 -24.66 1.36
N LYS A 70 -1.46 -25.64 1.96
CA LYS A 70 -1.38 -25.90 3.40
C LYS A 70 0.00 -26.52 3.68
N LEU A 71 0.96 -25.67 4.05
CA LEU A 71 2.32 -26.08 4.36
C LEU A 71 2.40 -26.76 5.72
N THR A 72 3.18 -27.83 5.80
CA THR A 72 3.67 -28.37 7.06
C THR A 72 4.70 -27.43 7.68
N LYS A 73 5.02 -27.63 8.97
CA LYS A 73 6.03 -26.80 9.67
C LYS A 73 7.41 -26.89 9.02
N GLU A 74 7.79 -28.06 8.54
CA GLU A 74 9.07 -28.31 7.87
C GLU A 74 9.15 -27.60 6.51
N GLU A 75 8.10 -27.69 5.70
CA GLU A 75 8.00 -26.99 4.42
C GLU A 75 8.00 -25.46 4.61
N LEU A 76 7.34 -24.97 5.67
CA LEU A 76 7.32 -23.55 6.01
C LEU A 76 8.72 -23.03 6.40
N MET A 77 9.50 -23.81 7.16
CA MET A 77 10.89 -23.47 7.47
C MET A 77 11.78 -23.52 6.23
N SER A 78 11.63 -24.53 5.38
CA SER A 78 12.35 -24.62 4.10
C SER A 78 12.04 -23.41 3.21
N LEU A 79 10.78 -22.97 3.15
CA LEU A 79 10.38 -21.79 2.41
C LEU A 79 10.96 -20.50 3.00
N LYS A 80 11.03 -20.38 4.34
CA LYS A 80 11.68 -19.25 5.02
C LYS A 80 13.15 -19.14 4.61
N ASP A 81 13.86 -20.26 4.60
CA ASP A 81 15.27 -20.31 4.20
C ASP A 81 15.44 -20.01 2.71
N GLU A 82 14.55 -20.51 1.85
CA GLU A 82 14.53 -20.19 0.42
C GLU A 82 14.34 -18.68 0.18
N ILE A 83 13.39 -18.04 0.85
CA ILE A 83 13.15 -16.60 0.79
C ILE A 83 14.40 -15.81 1.20
N ASN A 84 15.03 -16.19 2.32
CA ASN A 84 16.25 -15.54 2.80
C ASN A 84 17.41 -15.69 1.81
N ASN A 85 17.62 -16.89 1.27
CA ASN A 85 18.67 -17.15 0.30
C ASN A 85 18.47 -16.36 -0.98
N ARG A 86 17.24 -16.31 -1.51
CA ARG A 86 16.90 -15.51 -2.70
C ARG A 86 17.15 -14.02 -2.47
N HIS A 87 16.75 -13.50 -1.32
CA HIS A 87 17.04 -12.12 -0.93
C HIS A 87 18.55 -11.86 -0.92
N ILE A 88 19.35 -12.68 -0.22
CA ILE A 88 20.81 -12.51 -0.12
C ILE A 88 21.46 -12.53 -1.50
N VAL A 89 21.11 -13.50 -2.34
CA VAL A 89 21.66 -13.63 -3.70
C VAL A 89 21.31 -12.39 -4.53
N LEU A 90 20.05 -11.97 -4.55
CA LEU A 90 19.63 -10.80 -5.33
C LEU A 90 20.31 -9.52 -4.84
N ASN A 91 20.44 -9.37 -3.52
CA ASN A 91 21.09 -8.21 -2.90
C ASN A 91 22.59 -8.17 -3.26
N LYS A 92 23.29 -9.31 -3.20
CA LYS A 92 24.69 -9.46 -3.60
C LYS A 92 24.91 -9.17 -5.09
N LEU A 93 24.02 -9.66 -5.97
CA LEU A 93 24.10 -9.40 -7.41
C LEU A 93 23.91 -7.93 -7.76
N ASN A 94 23.16 -7.20 -6.94
CA ASN A 94 22.90 -5.78 -7.14
C ASN A 94 23.80 -4.88 -6.29
N ALA A 95 24.74 -5.44 -5.52
CA ALA A 95 25.75 -4.68 -4.81
C ALA A 95 26.75 -4.06 -5.79
N LYS A 96 27.31 -2.91 -5.39
CA LYS A 96 28.42 -2.32 -6.11
C LYS A 96 29.59 -3.30 -6.08
N SER A 97 30.14 -3.64 -7.25
CA SER A 97 31.26 -4.57 -7.37
C SER A 97 32.12 -4.20 -8.58
N GLY A 98 33.40 -3.91 -8.33
CA GLY A 98 34.33 -3.46 -9.37
C GLY A 98 33.81 -2.24 -10.15
N SER A 99 33.63 -2.40 -11.46
CA SER A 99 33.10 -1.39 -12.38
C SER A 99 31.57 -1.30 -12.40
N TYR A 100 30.86 -2.27 -11.82
CA TYR A 100 29.41 -2.24 -11.72
C TYR A 100 28.95 -1.45 -10.48
N ASN A 101 28.15 -0.41 -10.70
CA ASN A 101 27.68 0.47 -9.63
C ASN A 101 26.58 -0.14 -8.74
N GLY A 102 26.02 -1.28 -9.14
CA GLY A 102 24.88 -1.85 -8.43
C GLY A 102 23.58 -1.08 -8.64
N SER A 103 22.54 -1.53 -7.97
CA SER A 103 21.24 -0.83 -7.93
C SER A 103 20.66 -0.87 -6.52
N VAL A 104 20.82 0.23 -5.80
CA VAL A 104 20.24 0.42 -4.45
C VAL A 104 18.72 0.27 -4.49
N TYR A 105 18.09 0.70 -5.60
CA TYR A 105 16.65 0.54 -5.79
C TYR A 105 16.23 -0.94 -5.79
N ILE A 106 16.94 -1.79 -6.54
CA ILE A 106 16.63 -3.22 -6.62
C ILE A 106 16.88 -3.91 -5.27
N GLN A 107 17.97 -3.55 -4.57
CA GLN A 107 18.23 -4.06 -3.22
C GLN A 107 17.09 -3.73 -2.25
N LYS A 108 16.61 -2.47 -2.27
CA LYS A 108 15.48 -2.04 -1.44
C LYS A 108 14.18 -2.76 -1.81
N LYS A 109 13.92 -2.98 -3.10
CA LYS A 109 12.76 -3.77 -3.57
C LYS A 109 12.85 -5.23 -3.11
N ALA A 110 14.04 -5.84 -3.12
CA ALA A 110 14.27 -7.20 -2.61
C ALA A 110 13.99 -7.30 -1.10
N GLU A 111 14.41 -6.30 -0.32
CA GLU A 111 14.15 -6.23 1.12
C GLU A 111 12.64 -6.10 1.41
N VAL A 112 11.94 -5.21 0.71
CA VAL A 112 10.48 -5.06 0.84
C VAL A 112 9.76 -6.36 0.48
N ALA A 113 10.16 -7.05 -0.60
CA ALA A 113 9.61 -8.34 -0.98
C ALA A 113 9.76 -9.40 0.12
N LYS A 114 10.95 -9.51 0.71
CA LYS A 114 11.21 -10.44 1.83
C LYS A 114 10.25 -10.17 3.00
N ASN A 115 10.11 -8.91 3.38
CA ASN A 115 9.30 -8.52 4.54
C ASN A 115 7.80 -8.81 4.31
N ILE A 116 7.29 -8.54 3.10
CA ILE A 116 5.89 -8.86 2.74
C ILE A 116 5.63 -10.36 2.81
N LEU A 117 6.54 -11.18 2.28
CA LEU A 117 6.37 -12.64 2.35
C LEU A 117 6.44 -13.15 3.79
N PHE A 118 7.31 -12.58 4.62
CA PHE A 118 7.40 -12.95 6.04
C PHE A 118 6.12 -12.60 6.81
N GLN A 119 5.56 -11.42 6.57
CA GLN A 119 4.29 -11.00 7.13
C GLN A 119 3.14 -11.89 6.66
N HIS A 120 3.08 -12.19 5.36
CA HIS A 120 2.05 -13.04 4.79
C HIS A 120 2.08 -14.47 5.37
N LEU A 121 3.27 -15.02 5.56
CA LEU A 121 3.49 -16.37 6.07
C LEU A 121 3.56 -16.44 7.61
N LYS A 122 3.47 -15.30 8.31
CA LYS A 122 3.62 -15.20 9.78
C LYS A 122 4.94 -15.79 10.28
N LEU A 123 6.03 -15.44 9.59
CA LEU A 123 7.39 -15.93 9.84
C LEU A 123 8.25 -14.97 10.69
N GLU A 124 7.66 -13.87 11.17
CA GLU A 124 8.29 -12.87 12.04
C GLU A 124 8.91 -13.50 13.30
#